data_AF-A0A2I0NDM4-F1
#
_entry.id   AF-A0A2I0NDM4-F1
#
_cell.length_a   1.000
_cell.length_b   1.000
_cell.length_c   1.000
_cell.angle_alpha   90.00
_cell.angle_beta   90.00
_cell.angle_gamma   90.00
#
_symmetry.space_group_name_H-M   'P 1'
#
loop_
_entity.id
_entity.type
_entity.pdbx_description
1 polymer ?
#
loop_
_entity_poly.entity_id
_entity_poly.type
_entity_poly.pdbx_seq_one_letter_code
_entity_poly.pdbx_strand_id
1 'polypeptide(L)' 'MKTFKKLIIELIALLFIFSCTSKNLFYGIDAEDIEGPAIYIDYPSTSQTLSGTFTLIGRAQDKGGNEVLK' A
#
# COMPACT_ATOMS: atom_id res chain seq x y z
N MET A 1 -35.94 -37.94 1.27
CA MET A 1 -35.16 -37.25 2.34
C MET A 1 -33.66 -37.54 2.33
N LYS A 2 -33.20 -38.75 1.98
CA LYS A 2 -31.75 -39.09 1.91
C LYS A 2 -30.97 -38.33 0.81
N THR A 3 -31.59 -38.14 -0.35
CA THR A 3 -31.01 -37.40 -1.49
C THR A 3 -30.87 -35.91 -1.23
N PHE A 4 -31.84 -35.30 -0.55
CA PHE A 4 -31.80 -33.88 -0.18
C PHE A 4 -30.68 -33.56 0.82
N LYS A 5 -30.47 -34.44 1.81
CA LYS A 5 -29.35 -34.32 2.75
C LYS A 5 -27.99 -34.46 2.06
N LYS A 6 -27.88 -35.36 1.07
CA LYS A 6 -26.67 -35.52 0.25
C LYS A 6 -26.34 -34.27 -0.56
N LEU A 7 -27.36 -33.68 -1.19
CA LEU A 7 -27.21 -32.44 -1.99
C LEU A 7 -26.74 -31.26 -1.12
N ILE A 8 -27.25 -31.15 0.10
CA ILE A 8 -26.82 -30.11 1.05
C ILE A 8 -25.34 -30.30 1.43
N ILE A 9 -24.92 -31.55 1.70
CA ILE A 9 -23.53 -31.84 2.06
C ILE A 9 -22.58 -31.53 0.90
N GLU A 10 -22.95 -31.88 -0.34
CA GLU A 10 -22.17 -31.56 -1.54
C GLU A 10 -22.08 -30.04 -1.78
N LEU A 11 -23.17 -29.30 -1.55
CA LEU A 11 -23.20 -27.84 -1.68
C LEU A 11 -22.33 -27.15 -0.61
N ILE A 12 -22.38 -27.62 0.64
CA ILE A 12 -21.54 -27.11 1.74
C ILE A 12 -20.06 -27.39 1.45
N ALA A 13 -19.73 -28.60 0.96
CA ALA A 13 -18.37 -28.94 0.56
C ALA A 13 -17.88 -28.02 -0.57
N LEU A 14 -18.72 -27.75 -1.57
CA LEU A 14 -18.39 -26.83 -2.66
C LEU A 14 -18.14 -25.40 -2.16
N LEU A 15 -19.00 -24.88 -1.27
CA LEU A 15 -18.84 -23.56 -0.64
C LEU A 15 -17.56 -23.46 0.19
N PHE A 16 -17.16 -24.53 0.88
CA PHE A 16 -15.91 -24.58 1.65
C PHE A 16 -14.66 -24.56 0.76
N ILE A 17 -14.72 -25.13 -0.45
CA ILE A 17 -13.60 -25.12 -1.40
C ILE A 17 -13.46 -23.73 -2.04
N PHE A 18 -14.59 -23.04 -2.29
CA PHE A 18 -14.58 -21.70 -2.87
C PHE A 18 -14.20 -20.59 -1.87
N SER A 19 -14.42 -20.76 -0.56
CA SER A 19 -14.08 -19.75 0.45
C SER A 19 -12.56 -19.58 0.66
N CYS A 20 -11.75 -20.56 0.27
CA CYS A 20 -10.28 -20.48 0.40
C CYS A 20 -9.59 -19.83 -0.81
N THR A 21 -10.32 -19.55 -1.90
CA THR A 21 -9.76 -19.07 -3.19
C THR A 21 -10.14 -17.63 -3.52
N SER A 22 -10.74 -16.84 -2.62
CA SER A 22 -10.85 -15.39 -2.83
C SER A 22 -9.56 -14.69 -2.42
N LYS A 23 -8.48 -14.90 -3.18
CA LYS A 23 -7.44 -13.86 -3.26
C LYS A 23 -8.08 -12.68 -3.96
N ASN A 24 -7.99 -11.48 -3.37
CA ASN A 24 -8.56 -10.25 -3.90
C ASN A 24 -8.32 -10.16 -5.42
N LEU A 25 -9.40 -10.06 -6.21
CA LEU A 25 -9.34 -9.97 -7.68
C LEU A 25 -8.62 -8.68 -8.16
N PHE A 26 -8.21 -7.83 -7.24
CA PHE A 26 -7.47 -6.58 -7.42
C PHE A 26 -6.07 -6.66 -6.82
N TYR A 27 -5.36 -7.77 -7.02
CA TYR A 27 -3.92 -7.80 -6.78
C TYR A 27 -3.22 -7.14 -7.97
N GLY A 28 -2.92 -5.83 -7.85
CA GLY A 28 -2.25 -5.06 -8.91
C GLY A 28 -2.87 -3.70 -9.23
N ILE A 29 -3.96 -3.31 -8.56
CA ILE A 29 -4.28 -1.89 -8.41
C ILE A 29 -3.88 -1.54 -6.98
N ASP A 30 -2.58 -1.33 -6.79
CA ASP A 30 -2.10 -0.63 -5.60
C ASP A 30 -2.88 0.68 -5.55
N ALA A 31 -3.33 1.08 -4.35
CA ALA A 31 -4.03 2.35 -4.19
C ALA A 31 -3.17 3.45 -4.82
N GLU A 32 -3.82 4.35 -5.57
CA GLU A 32 -3.12 5.47 -6.20
C GLU A 32 -2.29 6.20 -5.14
N ASP A 33 -1.01 6.42 -5.46
CA ASP A 33 -0.11 7.15 -4.57
C ASP A 33 -0.47 8.64 -4.62
N ILE A 34 -1.25 9.06 -3.63
CA ILE A 34 -1.75 10.42 -3.49
C ILE A 34 -0.96 11.24 -2.47
N GLU A 35 0.01 10.63 -1.78
CA GLU A 35 0.81 11.30 -0.76
C GLU A 35 2.15 11.73 -1.35
N GLY A 36 2.35 13.05 -1.48
CA GLY A 36 3.65 13.58 -1.91
C GLY A 36 4.75 13.43 -0.85
N PRO A 37 6.03 13.51 -1.23
CA PRO A 37 7.14 13.37 -0.31
C PRO A 37 7.19 14.53 0.70
N ALA A 38 7.68 14.24 1.90
CA ALA A 38 7.99 15.25 2.91
C ALA A 38 9.42 15.79 2.70
N ILE A 39 9.59 17.11 2.74
CA ILE A 39 10.88 17.80 2.61
C ILE A 39 11.32 18.37 3.95
N TYR A 40 12.59 18.16 4.28
CA TYR A 40 13.23 18.64 5.51
C TYR A 40 14.46 19.47 5.14
N ILE A 41 14.60 20.64 5.76
CA ILE A 41 15.80 21.49 5.64
C ILE A 41 16.63 21.26 6.90
N ASP A 42 17.84 20.74 6.73
CA ASP A 42 18.79 20.49 7.82
C ASP A 42 19.76 21.70 8.00
N TYR A 43 20.02 22.45 6.93
CA TYR A 43 20.78 23.71 6.97
C TYR A 43 20.24 24.72 5.93
N PRO A 44 20.11 26.02 6.29
CA PRO A 44 20.44 26.63 7.57
C PRO A 44 19.51 26.21 8.73
N SER A 45 20.00 26.38 9.96
CA SER A 45 19.13 26.18 11.13
C SER A 45 18.03 27.23 11.16
N THR A 46 16.90 26.90 11.79
CA THR A 46 15.79 27.84 11.99
C THR A 46 16.27 29.17 12.57
N SER A 47 15.78 30.27 12.01
CA SER A 47 16.10 31.65 12.44
C SER A 47 17.54 32.11 12.20
N GLN A 48 18.36 31.34 11.46
CA GLN A 48 19.67 31.80 11.05
C GLN A 48 19.54 32.83 9.91
N THR A 49 20.10 34.02 10.13
CA THR A 49 20.23 35.03 9.08
C THR A 49 21.48 34.74 8.24
N LEU A 50 21.31 34.63 6.93
CA LEU A 50 22.39 34.45 5.96
C LEU A 50 22.46 35.65 5.00
N SER A 51 23.65 35.92 4.48
CA SER A 51 23.88 36.93 3.43
C SER A 51 24.82 36.39 2.37
N GLY A 52 24.67 36.87 1.13
CA GLY A 52 25.43 36.38 -0.02
C GLY A 52 24.91 35.03 -0.54
N THR A 53 25.80 34.22 -1.08
CA THR A 53 25.50 32.87 -1.58
C THR A 53 25.73 31.84 -0.48
N PHE A 54 24.77 30.95 -0.28
CA PHE A 54 24.87 29.86 0.69
C PHE A 54 24.38 28.55 0.10
N THR A 55 24.87 27.45 0.66
CA THR A 55 24.41 26.09 0.35
C THR A 55 23.21 25.76 1.22
N LEU A 56 22.14 25.24 0.63
CA LEU A 56 21.02 24.65 1.36
C LEU A 56 21.20 23.13 1.42
N ILE A 57 21.06 22.55 2.61
CA ILE A 57 21.16 21.10 2.82
C ILE A 57 19.83 20.61 3.35
N GLY A 58 19.29 19.56 2.75
CA GLY A 58 18.03 18.97 3.15
C GLY A 58 17.87 17.54 2.67
N ARG A 59 16.77 16.93 3.11
CA ARG A 59 16.39 15.54 2.79
C ARG A 59 14.94 15.50 2.32
N ALA A 60 14.65 14.57 1.43
CA ALA A 60 13.29 14.19 1.06
C ALA A 60 13.00 12.79 1.62
N GLN A 61 11.82 12.60 2.20
CA GLN A 61 11.32 11.29 2.63
C GLN A 61 10.00 11.03 1.95
N ASP A 62 9.92 9.90 1.27
CA ASP A 62 8.68 9.37 0.73
C ASP A 62 8.22 8.16 1.55
N LYS A 63 6.90 7.98 1.67
CA LYS A 63 6.25 6.82 2.29
C LYS A 63 5.49 5.98 1.27
N GLY A 64 5.26 6.51 0.07
CA GLY A 64 4.66 5.86 -1.08
C GLY A 64 5.71 5.43 -2.12
N GLY A 65 5.27 4.92 -3.26
CA GLY A 65 6.14 4.34 -4.29
C GLY A 65 6.65 2.94 -3.97
N ASN A 66 5.84 1.92 -4.26
CA ASN A 66 6.23 0.52 -4.14
C ASN A 66 7.41 0.24 -5.10
N GLU A 67 8.65 0.17 -4.60
CA GLU A 67 9.88 -0.23 -5.34
C GLU A 67 9.83 -1.68 -5.89
N VAL A 68 8.70 -2.38 -5.73
CA VAL A 68 8.52 -3.79 -6.05
C VAL A 68 8.47 -4.08 -7.57
N LEU A 69 8.47 -3.03 -8.41
CA LEU A 69 8.59 -3.16 -9.87
C LEU A 69 9.76 -2.33 -10.41
N LYS A 70 10.99 -2.73 -10.08
CA LYS A 70 12.18 -2.42 -10.90
C LYS A 70 12.67 -3.67 -11.60
#